data_AF-A0A091ILQ2-F1
#
_entry.id   AF-A0A091ILQ2-F1
#
_cell.length_a   1.000
_cell.length_b   1.000
_cell.length_c   1.000
_cell.angle_alpha   90.00
_cell.angle_beta   90.00
_cell.angle_gamma   90.00
#
_symmetry.space_group_name_H-M   'P 1'
#
loop_
_entity.id
_entity.type
_entity.pdbx_description
1 polymer ?
#
loop_
_entity_poly.entity_id
_entity_poly.type
_entity_poly.pdbx_seq_one_letter_code
_entity_poly.pdbx_strand_id
1 'polypeptide(L)'
;QPDFSPGYCWPFQGTETEVLIRLPVQIQPMAITLQHTSSTAAPPGIRGSAPRDFSVYGLDEEGKDKTLLGTFTYAMQEELTQTFPLQLGIPGAFRFLQLDIRSNWGKPRYTCIYRVQVHG
;
A
#
# COMPACT_ATOMS: atom_id res chain seq x y z
N GLN A 1 -3.98 7.55 -9.98
CA GLN A 1 -3.49 8.08 -11.26
C GLN A 1 -2.74 6.98 -12.01
N PRO A 2 -2.67 7.02 -13.35
CA PRO A 2 -2.00 5.97 -14.14
C PRO A 2 -0.50 6.21 -14.38
N ASP A 3 0.06 7.38 -14.03
CA ASP A 3 1.48 7.66 -14.23
C ASP A 3 2.33 7.07 -13.09
N PHE A 4 3.38 6.34 -13.45
CA PHE A 4 4.32 5.68 -12.54
C PHE A 4 5.79 6.02 -12.90
N SER A 5 5.98 7.09 -13.67
CA SER A 5 7.31 7.63 -13.99
C SER A 5 8.05 8.03 -12.69
N PRO A 6 9.37 7.83 -12.60
CA PRO A 6 10.14 8.21 -11.41
C PRO A 6 9.83 9.65 -10.96
N GLY A 7 9.42 9.81 -9.71
CA GLY A 7 9.04 11.12 -9.14
C GLY A 7 7.54 11.40 -9.06
N TYR A 8 6.68 10.63 -9.74
CA TYR A 8 5.22 10.74 -9.66
C TYR A 8 4.63 9.82 -8.56
N CYS A 9 5.32 9.68 -7.43
CA CYS A 9 4.80 8.97 -6.26
C CYS A 9 4.07 9.91 -5.30
N TRP A 10 3.33 9.32 -4.36
CA TRP A 10 2.85 10.00 -3.17
C TRP A 10 3.93 9.87 -2.07
N PRO A 11 4.63 10.96 -1.72
CA PRO A 11 5.64 10.94 -0.67
C PRO A 11 4.99 11.14 0.69
N PHE A 12 5.30 10.24 1.62
CA PHE A 12 4.93 10.33 3.02
C PHE A 12 6.18 10.56 3.86
N GLN A 13 6.11 11.44 4.84
CA GLN A 13 7.25 11.76 5.69
C GLN A 13 7.58 10.59 6.62
N GLY A 14 8.87 10.25 6.72
CA GLY A 14 9.35 9.16 7.56
C GLY A 14 9.21 7.78 6.92
N THR A 15 9.41 6.75 7.73
CA THR A 15 9.35 5.33 7.33
C THR A 15 8.01 4.68 7.67
N GLU A 16 7.30 5.27 8.63
CA GLU A 16 6.00 4.81 9.13
C GLU A 16 4.91 5.80 8.72
N THR A 17 3.81 5.31 8.16
CA THR A 17 2.71 6.17 7.72
C THR A 17 1.40 5.39 7.54
N GLU A 18 0.29 6.06 7.77
CA GLU A 18 -1.05 5.52 7.52
C GLU A 18 -1.65 6.18 6.27
N VAL A 19 -2.15 5.35 5.35
CA VAL A 19 -2.81 5.80 4.12
C VAL A 19 -4.25 5.33 4.13
N LEU A 20 -5.17 6.29 4.20
CA LEU A 20 -6.60 6.05 4.11
C LEU A 20 -7.06 6.06 2.65
N ILE A 21 -7.71 4.99 2.22
CA ILE A 21 -8.25 4.81 0.88
C ILE A 21 -9.77 4.69 0.97
N ARG A 22 -10.48 5.65 0.39
CA ARG A 22 -11.93 5.58 0.20
C ARG A 22 -12.24 4.95 -1.16
N LEU A 23 -12.92 3.83 -1.14
CA LEU A 23 -13.39 3.13 -2.33
C LEU A 23 -14.64 3.81 -2.89
N PRO A 24 -14.84 3.74 -4.23
CA PRO A 24 -16.03 4.33 -4.87
C PRO A 24 -17.32 3.63 -4.39
N VAL A 25 -17.24 2.33 -4.13
CA VAL A 25 -18.32 1.48 -3.63
C VAL A 25 -17.80 0.60 -2.49
N GLN A 26 -18.72 0.12 -1.66
CA GLN A 26 -18.42 -0.84 -0.60
C GLN A 26 -18.22 -2.22 -1.21
N ILE A 27 -17.10 -2.88 -0.94
CA ILE A 27 -16.76 -4.20 -1.51
C ILE A 27 -16.21 -5.14 -0.44
N GLN A 28 -16.18 -6.43 -0.72
CA GLN A 28 -15.42 -7.40 0.07
C GLN A 28 -14.01 -7.53 -0.55
N PRO A 29 -13.00 -6.83 0.00
CA PRO A 29 -11.69 -6.78 -0.63
C PRO A 29 -11.02 -8.17 -0.57
N MET A 30 -10.63 -8.68 -1.73
CA MET A 30 -9.99 -9.99 -1.89
C MET A 30 -8.46 -9.87 -1.98
N ALA A 31 -7.97 -8.76 -2.54
CA ALA A 31 -6.54 -8.53 -2.70
C ALA A 31 -6.22 -7.03 -2.79
N ILE A 32 -4.97 -6.69 -2.51
CA ILE A 32 -4.41 -5.37 -2.79
C ILE A 32 -3.17 -5.51 -3.67
N THR A 33 -3.00 -4.62 -4.64
CA THR A 33 -1.78 -4.53 -5.44
C THR A 33 -1.04 -3.26 -5.10
N LEU A 34 0.23 -3.38 -4.74
CA LEU A 34 1.16 -2.26 -4.64
C LEU A 34 2.06 -2.25 -5.86
N GLN A 35 2.25 -1.05 -6.42
CA GLN A 35 3.21 -0.80 -7.47
C GLN A 35 4.26 0.21 -7.00
N HIS A 36 5.51 -0.02 -7.36
CA HIS A 36 6.62 0.93 -7.23
C HIS A 36 7.32 1.14 -8.58
N THR A 37 8.18 2.17 -8.68
CA THR A 37 8.94 2.45 -9.90
C THR A 37 10.15 1.53 -10.10
N SER A 38 10.54 1.34 -11.37
CA SER A 38 11.63 0.43 -11.76
C SER A 38 12.98 0.83 -11.22
N SER A 39 13.69 -0.20 -10.78
CA SER A 39 15.07 -0.13 -10.35
C SER A 39 15.99 0.41 -11.47
N THR A 40 15.76 0.05 -12.73
CA THR A 40 16.63 0.40 -13.87
C THR A 40 16.43 1.81 -14.41
N ALA A 41 15.25 2.41 -14.19
CA ALA A 41 14.91 3.74 -14.69
C ALA A 41 15.02 4.84 -13.63
N ALA A 42 14.99 4.49 -12.34
CA ALA A 42 15.02 5.45 -11.24
C ALA A 42 16.44 5.66 -10.69
N PRO A 43 16.81 6.89 -10.26
CA PRO A 43 18.03 7.14 -9.51
C PRO A 43 18.18 6.19 -8.32
N PRO A 44 19.41 5.79 -7.94
CA PRO A 44 19.65 4.81 -6.87
C PRO A 44 18.93 5.14 -5.55
N GLY A 45 18.68 6.42 -5.27
CA GLY A 45 17.98 6.87 -4.09
C GLY A 45 16.48 6.52 -4.04
N ILE A 46 15.79 6.34 -5.15
CA ILE A 46 14.32 6.15 -5.12
C ILE A 46 13.95 4.73 -4.69
N ARG A 47 14.86 3.75 -4.82
CA ARG A 47 14.57 2.35 -4.49
C ARG A 47 14.28 2.14 -3.00
N GLY A 48 15.05 2.81 -2.13
CA GLY A 48 14.92 2.66 -0.69
C GLY A 48 13.66 3.28 -0.10
N SER A 49 12.92 4.11 -0.87
CA SER A 49 11.66 4.70 -0.40
C SER A 49 10.45 3.80 -0.61
N ALA A 50 10.60 2.64 -1.27
CA ALA A 50 9.49 1.72 -1.41
C ALA A 50 8.99 1.25 -0.03
N PRO A 51 7.67 1.14 0.18
CA PRO A 51 7.15 0.52 1.39
C PRO A 51 7.72 -0.90 1.52
N ARG A 52 7.95 -1.35 2.75
CA ARG A 52 8.44 -2.69 3.06
C ARG A 52 7.38 -3.44 3.82
N ASP A 53 7.32 -3.29 5.14
CA ASP A 53 6.36 -4.01 5.97
C ASP A 53 5.10 -3.16 6.11
N PHE A 54 3.93 -3.75 5.84
CA PHE A 54 2.67 -3.04 5.95
C PHE A 54 1.51 -3.97 6.34
N SER A 55 0.48 -3.38 6.92
CA SER A 55 -0.79 -4.04 7.24
C SER A 55 -1.94 -3.35 6.51
N VAL A 56 -2.97 -4.12 6.18
CA VAL A 56 -4.19 -3.64 5.54
C VAL A 56 -5.35 -3.83 6.51
N TYR A 57 -6.12 -2.77 6.73
CA TYR A 57 -7.30 -2.79 7.59
C TYR A 57 -8.53 -2.35 6.81
N GLY A 58 -9.66 -3.00 7.09
CA GLY A 58 -10.99 -2.50 6.74
C GLY A 58 -11.52 -1.63 7.88
N LEU A 59 -12.08 -0.48 7.54
CA LEU A 59 -12.71 0.42 8.51
C LEU A 59 -14.22 0.47 8.32
N ASP A 60 -14.93 0.65 9.42
CA ASP A 60 -16.35 1.01 9.39
C ASP A 60 -16.56 2.42 8.81
N GLU A 61 -17.83 2.80 8.55
CA GLU A 61 -18.15 4.13 7.98
C GLU A 61 -17.75 5.29 8.91
N GLU A 62 -17.59 5.03 10.21
CA GLU A 62 -17.20 6.01 11.22
C GLU A 62 -15.67 6.09 11.39
N GLY A 63 -14.91 5.16 10.81
CA GLY A 63 -13.45 5.05 10.94
C GLY A 63 -12.98 4.70 12.36
N LYS A 64 -13.86 4.18 13.21
CA LYS A 64 -13.58 3.89 14.62
C LYS A 64 -13.06 2.48 14.80
N ASP A 65 -13.68 1.52 14.13
CA ASP A 65 -13.31 0.10 14.25
C ASP A 65 -12.43 -0.32 13.08
N LYS A 66 -11.30 -0.96 13.41
CA LYS A 66 -10.33 -1.49 12.43
C LYS A 66 -10.37 -3.01 12.44
N THR A 67 -10.63 -3.61 11.28
CA THR A 67 -10.53 -5.06 11.06
C THR A 67 -9.27 -5.37 10.27
N LEU A 68 -8.34 -6.15 10.83
CA LEU A 68 -7.12 -6.56 10.12
C LEU A 68 -7.49 -7.50 8.97
N LEU A 69 -7.10 -7.12 7.74
CA LEU A 69 -7.33 -7.90 6.53
C LEU A 69 -6.06 -8.63 6.07
N GLY A 70 -4.89 -8.23 6.55
CA GLY A 70 -3.63 -8.92 6.28
C GLY A 70 -2.40 -8.09 6.65
N THR A 71 -1.26 -8.76 6.75
CA THR A 71 0.06 -8.17 6.99
C THR A 71 1.03 -8.77 5.98
N PHE A 72 1.81 -7.91 5.33
CA PHE A 72 2.64 -8.29 4.19
C PHE A 72 3.98 -7.56 4.20
N THR A 73 4.91 -8.06 3.39
CA THR A 73 6.16 -7.39 3.07
C THR A 73 6.25 -7.23 1.55
N TYR A 74 6.40 -5.99 1.08
CA TYR A 74 6.69 -5.71 -0.33
C TYR A 74 8.16 -6.00 -0.63
N ALA A 75 8.43 -6.94 -1.54
CA ALA A 75 9.77 -7.44 -1.83
C ALA A 75 10.45 -6.64 -2.95
N MET A 76 11.40 -5.76 -2.64
CA MET A 76 12.04 -4.90 -3.66
C MET A 76 12.77 -5.68 -4.79
N GLN A 77 13.13 -6.95 -4.55
CA GLN A 77 13.95 -7.76 -5.46
C GLN A 77 13.14 -8.62 -6.44
N GLU A 78 11.81 -8.73 -6.24
CA GLU A 78 10.95 -9.56 -7.08
C GLU A 78 10.40 -8.75 -8.26
N GLU A 79 9.13 -8.34 -8.18
CA GLU A 79 8.43 -7.58 -9.20
C GLU A 79 8.09 -6.17 -8.70
N LEU A 80 7.97 -5.22 -9.63
CA LEU A 80 7.58 -3.84 -9.31
C LEU A 80 6.10 -3.72 -8.93
N THR A 81 5.30 -4.68 -9.37
CA THR A 81 3.87 -4.76 -9.12
C THR A 81 3.63 -6.06 -8.36
N GLN A 82 3.21 -5.97 -7.10
CA GLN A 82 2.98 -7.12 -6.25
C GLN A 82 1.55 -7.11 -5.74
N THR A 83 0.90 -8.28 -5.83
CA THR A 83 -0.47 -8.48 -5.38
C THR A 83 -0.49 -9.36 -4.14
N PHE A 84 -1.17 -8.88 -3.11
CA PHE A 84 -1.23 -9.47 -1.79
C PHE A 84 -2.66 -9.95 -1.51
N PRO A 85 -2.89 -11.26 -1.38
CA PRO A 85 -4.21 -11.80 -1.07
C PRO A 85 -4.59 -11.47 0.37
N LEU A 86 -5.78 -10.91 0.56
CA LEU A 86 -6.32 -10.59 1.89
C LEU A 86 -6.96 -11.82 2.52
N GLN A 87 -7.13 -11.80 3.84
CA GLN A 87 -7.74 -12.88 4.60
C GLN A 87 -9.18 -13.14 4.13
N LEU A 88 -9.39 -14.33 3.56
CA LEU A 88 -10.71 -14.79 3.14
C LEU A 88 -11.54 -15.20 4.36
N GLY A 89 -12.85 -14.94 4.31
CA GLY A 89 -13.79 -15.34 5.38
C GLY A 89 -13.97 -14.34 6.51
N ILE A 90 -13.36 -13.15 6.42
CA ILE A 90 -13.72 -12.02 7.29
C ILE A 90 -15.09 -11.48 6.83
N PRO A 91 -16.15 -11.58 7.66
CA PRO A 91 -17.44 -11.01 7.29
C PRO A 91 -17.35 -9.49 7.31
N GLY A 92 -17.53 -8.87 6.16
CA GLY A 92 -17.61 -7.41 6.07
C GLY A 92 -17.32 -6.91 4.66
N ALA A 93 -18.15 -5.98 4.20
CA ALA A 93 -17.82 -5.16 3.05
C ALA A 93 -17.33 -3.80 3.57
N PHE A 94 -16.24 -3.29 3.01
CA PHE A 94 -15.58 -2.08 3.46
C PHE A 94 -15.61 -1.03 2.35
N ARG A 95 -15.89 0.20 2.74
CA ARG A 95 -15.74 1.37 1.86
C ARG A 95 -14.41 2.08 2.10
N PHE A 96 -13.87 1.95 3.31
CA PHE A 96 -12.62 2.56 3.72
C PHE A 96 -11.61 1.47 4.04
N LEU A 97 -10.43 1.58 3.44
CA LEU A 97 -9.28 0.75 3.76
C LEU A 97 -8.16 1.63 4.30
N GLN A 98 -7.43 1.13 5.29
CA GLN A 98 -6.21 1.75 5.78
C GLN A 98 -5.03 0.86 5.46
N LEU A 99 -4.03 1.42 4.78
CA LEU A 99 -2.70 0.82 4.68
C LEU A 99 -1.83 1.43 5.75
N ASP A 100 -1.34 0.60 6.65
CA ASP A 100 -0.44 1.00 7.72
C ASP A 100 0.97 0.52 7.35
N ILE A 101 1.80 1.44 6.87
CA ILE A 101 3.18 1.16 6.50
C ILE A 101 4.03 1.29 7.76
N ARG A 102 4.75 0.22 8.09
CA ARG A 102 5.60 0.11 9.28
C ARG A 102 7.08 0.36 8.98
N SER A 103 7.49 0.18 7.73
CA SER A 103 8.88 0.33 7.33
C SER A 103 9.01 0.59 5.83
N ASN A 104 10.20 1.04 5.43
CA ASN A 104 10.61 1.11 4.03
C ASN A 104 11.98 0.47 3.85
N TRP A 105 12.49 0.48 2.62
CA TRP A 105 13.77 -0.13 2.27
C TRP A 105 15.01 0.75 2.54
N GLY A 106 14.99 1.52 3.64
CA GLY A 106 16.15 2.24 4.15
C GLY A 106 16.23 3.72 3.77
N LYS A 107 15.10 4.35 3.40
CA LYS A 107 15.05 5.81 3.24
C LYS A 107 14.55 6.50 4.51
N PRO A 108 15.40 7.28 5.20
CA PRO A 108 15.07 7.82 6.51
C PRO A 108 14.04 8.95 6.47
N ARG A 109 13.94 9.67 5.35
CA ARG A 109 13.14 10.91 5.27
C ARG A 109 11.74 10.70 4.73
N TYR A 110 11.52 9.68 3.90
CA TYR A 110 10.23 9.48 3.26
C TYR A 110 10.04 8.06 2.73
N THR A 111 8.77 7.67 2.62
CA THR A 111 8.28 6.50 1.89
C THR A 111 7.46 6.97 0.69
N CYS A 112 7.60 6.32 -0.45
CA CYS A 112 6.91 6.68 -1.68
C CYS A 112 6.04 5.53 -2.18
N ILE A 113 4.75 5.80 -2.37
CA ILE A 113 3.80 4.86 -2.96
C ILE A 113 3.46 5.35 -4.37
N TYR A 114 3.62 4.52 -5.39
CA TYR A 114 3.27 4.91 -6.76
C TYR A 114 1.83 4.55 -7.09
N ARG A 115 1.41 3.32 -6.76
CA ARG A 115 0.04 2.90 -7.01
C ARG A 115 -0.42 1.90 -5.96
N VAL A 116 -1.68 2.04 -5.60
CA VAL A 116 -2.45 1.06 -4.86
C VAL A 116 -3.67 0.70 -5.69
N GLN A 117 -3.94 -0.60 -5.85
CA GLN A 117 -5.17 -1.09 -6.45
C GLN A 117 -5.83 -2.05 -5.47
N VAL A 118 -7.14 -1.97 -5.36
CA VAL A 118 -7.95 -2.82 -4.48
C VAL A 118 -8.86 -3.65 -5.36
N HIS A 119 -8.95 -4.95 -5.08
CA HIS A 119 -9.73 -5.91 -5.86
C HIS A 119 -10.79 -6.55 -4.97
N GLY A 120 -12.02 -6.68 -5.45
CA GLY A 120 -13.15 -7.29 -4.74
C GLY A 120 -14.49 -6.96 -5.41
#